data_AF-A0A4R5B5Y4-F1
#
_entry.id   AF-A0A4R5B5Y4-F1
#
_cell.length_a   1.000
_cell.length_b   1.000
_cell.length_c   1.000
_cell.angle_alpha   90.00
_cell.angle_beta   90.00
_cell.angle_gamma   90.00
#
_symmetry.space_group_name_H-M   'P 1'
#
loop_
_entity.id
_entity.type
_entity.pdbx_description
1 polymer ?
#
loop_
_entity_poly.entity_id
_entity_poly.type
_entity_poly.pdbx_seq_one_letter_code
_entity_poly.pdbx_strand_id
1 'polypeptide(L)' 'MPIFFRRPGFVCADHFLDVPLDHAEPSGPSGPSIQVYGREVVAPGKSCARSTPRSDRSARS' A
#
# COMPACT_ATOMS: atom_id res chain seq x y z
N MET A 1 4.96 3.99 -3.61
CA MET A 1 5.11 2.53 -3.44
C MET A 1 5.12 2.25 -1.95
N PRO A 2 4.28 1.35 -1.42
CA PRO A 2 4.26 1.08 0.02
C PRO A 2 5.51 0.32 0.48
N ILE A 3 5.95 0.60 1.71
CA ILE A 3 7.09 -0.07 2.35
C ILE A 3 6.55 -1.20 3.22
N PHE A 4 6.94 -2.44 2.95
CA PHE A 4 6.48 -3.61 3.70
C PHE A 4 7.52 -4.07 4.72
N PHE A 5 7.07 -4.41 5.92
CA PHE A 5 7.90 -5.06 6.92
C PHE A 5 7.10 -6.02 7.80
N ARG A 6 7.81 -6.92 8.48
CA ARG A 6 7.22 -7.94 9.35
C ARG A 6 7.54 -7.63 10.81
N ARG A 7 6.51 -7.70 11.65
CA ARG A 7 6.65 -7.82 13.10
C ARG A 7 6.15 -9.21 13.51
N PRO A 8 6.57 -9.77 14.65
CA PRO A 8 6.04 -11.03 15.13
C PRO A 8 4.50 -10.99 15.14
N GLY A 9 3.87 -11.88 14.36
CA GLY A 9 2.41 -11.95 14.24
C GLY A 9 1.75 -10.91 13.34
N PHE A 10 2.46 -10.05 12.60
CA PHE A 10 1.83 -9.05 11.71
C PHE A 10 2.66 -8.75 10.46
N VAL A 11 1.96 -8.49 9.36
CA VAL A 11 2.53 -7.80 8.17
C VAL A 11 2.09 -6.35 8.22
N CYS A 12 3.04 -5.43 8.17
CA CYS A 12 2.77 -4.01 8.14
C CYS A 12 3.11 -3.46 6.75
N ALA A 13 2.27 -2.58 6.22
CA ALA A 13 2.52 -1.81 5.00
C ALA A 13 2.40 -0.33 5.32
N ASP A 14 3.47 0.41 5.09
CA ASP A 14 3.51 1.85 5.26
C ASP A 14 3.20 2.52 3.92
N HIS A 15 2.22 3.42 3.96
CA HIS A 15 1.68 4.17 2.83
C HIS A 15 2.02 5.64 3.01
N PHE A 16 2.43 6.26 1.92
CA PHE A 16 2.57 7.71 1.80
C PHE A 16 1.66 8.15 0.67
N LEU A 17 0.73 9.03 0.98
CA LEU A 17 -0.25 9.55 0.02
C LEU A 17 -0.11 11.06 -0.01
N ASP A 18 0.07 11.62 -1.20
CA ASP A 18 -0.07 13.06 -1.38
C ASP A 18 -1.55 13.36 -1.60
N VAL A 19 -2.11 14.18 -0.71
CA VAL A 19 -3.54 14.49 -0.67
C VAL A 19 -3.69 16.00 -0.84
N PRO A 20 -4.60 16.48 -1.70
CA PRO A 20 -4.86 17.91 -1.83
C PRO A 20 -5.36 18.49 -0.50
N LEU A 21 -4.97 19.72 -0.17
CA LEU A 21 -5.52 20.42 1.00
C LEU A 21 -6.99 20.77 0.81
N ASP A 22 -7.39 21.12 -0.41
CA ASP A 22 -8.79 21.29 -0.78
C ASP A 22 -9.32 20.01 -1.41
N HIS A 23 -10.17 19.30 -0.67
CA HIS A 23 -10.78 18.06 -1.13
C HIS A 23 -11.96 18.29 -2.09
N ALA A 24 -12.49 19.52 -2.17
CA ALA A 24 -13.54 19.90 -3.11
C ALA A 24 -12.98 20.23 -4.50
N GLU A 25 -11.72 20.67 -4.57
CA GLU A 25 -10.98 20.91 -5.81
C GLU A 25 -9.72 20.02 -5.91
N PRO A 26 -9.89 18.71 -6.18
CA PRO A 26 -8.76 17.78 -6.31
C PRO A 26 -7.94 18.00 -7.59
N SER A 27 -8.40 18.87 -8.50
CA SER A 27 -7.85 19.02 -9.85
C SER A 27 -6.82 20.14 -9.95
N GLY A 28 -5.55 19.77 -9.75
CA GLY A 28 -4.44 20.46 -10.39
C GLY A 28 -3.07 20.06 -9.82
N PRO A 29 -2.07 19.71 -10.65
CA PRO A 29 -0.68 19.45 -10.21
C PRO A 29 0.03 20.67 -9.58
N SER A 30 -0.69 21.77 -9.35
CA SER A 30 -0.20 23.04 -8.79
C SER A 30 -0.96 23.49 -7.54
N GLY A 31 -1.99 22.75 -7.10
CA GLY A 31 -2.69 23.01 -5.85
C GLY A 31 -1.87 22.54 -4.63
N PRO A 32 -2.00 23.18 -3.46
CA PRO A 32 -1.25 22.78 -2.29
C PRO A 32 -1.69 21.39 -1.81
N SER A 33 -0.71 20.54 -1.49
CA SER A 33 -0.93 19.18 -0.99
C SER A 33 -0.21 18.97 0.32
N ILE A 34 -0.65 17.94 1.04
CA ILE A 34 0.01 17.40 2.23
C ILE A 34 0.36 15.94 1.98
N GLN A 35 1.52 15.52 2.48
CA GLN A 35 1.87 14.11 2.51
C GLN A 35 1.34 13.47 3.79
N VAL A 36 0.47 12.48 3.62
CA VAL A 36 -0.11 11.70 4.71
C VAL A 36 0.62 10.37 4.83
N TYR A 37 1.12 10.09 6.03
CA TYR A 37 1.63 8.79 6.41
C TYR A 37 0.52 7.92 7.01
N GLY A 38 0.38 6.69 6.53
CA GLY A 38 -0.55 5.71 7.07
C GLY A 38 0.07 4.32 7.16
N ARG A 39 -0.17 3.59 8.24
CA ARG A 39 0.28 2.20 8.40
C ARG A 39 -0.92 1.26 8.39
N GLU A 40 -0.90 0.33 7.46
CA GLU A 40 -1.79 -0.82 7.43
C GLU A 40 -1.16 -1.97 8.22
N VAL A 41 -1.86 -2.49 9.22
CA VAL A 41 -1.41 -3.62 10.04
C VAL A 41 -2.33 -4.81 9.80
N VAL A 42 -1.78 -5.90 9.28
CA VAL A 42 -2.54 -7.08 8.88
C VAL A 42 -2.14 -8.28 9.72
N ALA A 43 -3.14 -8.93 10.31
CA ALA A 43 -2.96 -10.19 11.03
C ALA A 43 -2.52 -11.31 10.07
N PRO A 44 -1.86 -12.38 10.56
CA PRO A 44 -1.41 -13.48 9.73
C PRO A 44 -2.61 -14.15 9.05
N GLY A 45 -2.47 -14.48 7.76
CA GLY A 45 -3.55 -15.13 6.99
C GLY A 45 -4.64 -14.18 6.46
N LYS A 46 -4.59 -12.88 6.79
CA LYS A 46 -5.52 -11.85 6.24
C LYS A 46 -4.86 -10.88 5.27
N SER A 47 -3.58 -11.08 4.94
CA SER A 47 -2.91 -10.32 3.89
C SER A 47 -3.59 -10.66 2.57
N CYS A 48 -4.53 -9.81 2.14
CA CYS A 48 -5.06 -9.87 0.79
C CYS A 48 -3.85 -9.68 -0.13
N ALA A 49 -3.49 -10.75 -0.84
CA ALA A 49 -2.54 -10.64 -1.93
C ALA A 49 -3.15 -9.65 -2.93
N ARG A 50 -2.75 -8.37 -2.87
CA ARG A 50 -2.90 -7.50 -4.03
C ARG A 50 -2.03 -8.17 -5.08
N SER A 51 -2.69 -8.90 -5.97
CA SER A 51 -2.17 -9.84 -6.96
C SER A 51 -0.74 -9.54 -7.37
N THR A 52 0.23 -10.14 -6.69
CA THR A 52 1.48 -10.51 -7.35
C THR A 52 1.06 -11.48 -8.45
N PRO A 53 1.41 -11.26 -9.73
CA PRO A 53 1.15 -12.27 -10.73
C PRO A 53 1.84 -13.55 -10.24
N ARG A 54 1.06 -14.62 -10.06
CA ARG A 54 1.56 -15.96 -9.76
C ARG A 54 2.55 -16.31 -10.87
N SER A 55 3.84 -16.10 -10.65
CA SER A 55 4.86 -16.77 -11.42
C SER A 55 4.94 -18.19 -10.87
N ASP A 56 3.94 -19.01 -11.21
CA ASP A 56 4.02 -20.45 -10.99
C ASP A 56 4.97 -21.02 -12.05
N ARG A 57 6.23 -21.12 -11.63
CA ARG A 57 7.29 -21.77 -12.37
C ARG A 57 7.13 -23.28 -12.15
N SER A 58 6.79 -23.99 -13.23
CA SER A 58 7.17 -25.36 -13.55
C SER A 58 7.04 -26.43 -12.45
N ALA A 59 6.01 -27.26 -12.57
CA ALA A 59 6.07 -28.65 -12.13
C ALA A 59 5.76 -29.58 -13.31
N ARG A 60 6.83 -30.05 -13.94
CA ARG A 60 7.07 -31.43 -14.37
C ARG A 60 5.87 -32.23 -14.91
N SER A 61 5.94 -32.58 -16.19
CA SER A 61 5.55 -33.90 -16.70
C SER A 61 6.70 -34.44 -17.54
#